data_AF-A0A378FSC1-F1
#
_entry.id   AF-A0A378FSC1-F1
#
_cell.length_a   1.000
_cell.length_b   1.000
_cell.length_c   1.000
_cell.angle_alpha   90.00
_cell.angle_beta   90.00
_cell.angle_gamma   90.00
#
_symmetry.space_group_name_H-M   'P 1'
#
loop_
_entity.id
_entity.type
_entity.pdbx_description
1 polymer ?
#
loop_
_entity_poly.entity_id
_entity_poly.type
_entity_poly.pdbx_seq_one_letter_code
_entity_poly.pdbx_strand_id
1 'polypeptide(L)'
;MDHLPIFCQLRQRDCLLVGGGDVAERKARLLLDAGANVTVNALDFTPQFQVWADSQMLTLVQGEFIPSLLDNCWLAIAATDDETVNQQVSEAAEARRIFCNVVDAPRQASFIMPSIIDRSPLMVAVSSGGTSPVLARLLREKLESILPLHLGQLARYAGHLRARVKQQFATVGERRRFWEKLFVNDRLAQSLANDDRQAVADTTEQLLTEPLEHRGEVVLVGAGPGDAGLLTLKGLQQIQQADVVVYDRLVSDDIMNLVRRDADRVFVGKRSGYHCVPQEEINQILLREAQKGRRVVRLKGGDPFIFWPRGGRAGDALRGGHPLLRCAWHYRRLRLLRLFGDPLDPPRFRAGRPPGHWPPENRRRAGLGEPGGGEANPGVLHGSEPGAGDPPRSLSLTAWLKICPRHRPRTAPL
;
A
#
# COMPACT_ATOMS: atom_id res chain seq x y z
N MET A 1 -12.23 -0.66 -7.37
CA MET A 1 -11.35 -1.85 -7.44
C MET A 1 -12.10 -2.82 -8.32
N ASP A 2 -11.59 -3.04 -9.53
CA ASP A 2 -12.39 -3.68 -10.59
C ASP A 2 -12.27 -5.21 -10.57
N HIS A 3 -11.20 -5.74 -9.95
CA HIS A 3 -10.97 -7.16 -9.76
C HIS A 3 -10.45 -7.42 -8.35
N LEU A 4 -10.90 -8.52 -7.72
CA LEU A 4 -10.40 -8.99 -6.44
C LEU A 4 -9.35 -10.11 -6.65
N PRO A 5 -8.07 -9.91 -6.29
CA PRO A 5 -7.07 -10.96 -6.41
C PRO A 5 -7.27 -12.02 -5.32
N ILE A 6 -7.40 -13.28 -5.75
CA ILE A 6 -7.49 -14.46 -4.87
C ILE A 6 -6.48 -15.52 -5.34
N PHE A 7 -6.00 -16.33 -4.40
CA PHE A 7 -5.18 -17.51 -4.72
C PHE A 7 -6.04 -18.76 -4.53
N CYS A 8 -6.20 -19.55 -5.60
CA CYS A 8 -7.02 -20.75 -5.60
C CYS A 8 -6.19 -21.99 -5.28
N GLN A 9 -6.70 -22.86 -4.42
CA GLN A 9 -6.14 -24.21 -4.23
C GLN A 9 -6.74 -25.14 -5.29
N LEU A 10 -6.02 -25.48 -6.35
CA LEU A 10 -6.58 -26.30 -7.43
C LEU A 10 -6.23 -27.79 -7.34
N ARG A 11 -5.46 -28.22 -6.33
CA ARG A 11 -5.09 -29.62 -6.16
C ARG A 11 -6.33 -30.53 -6.18
N GLN A 12 -6.36 -31.46 -7.14
CA GLN A 12 -7.45 -32.42 -7.37
C GLN A 12 -8.83 -31.78 -7.64
N ARG A 13 -8.86 -30.54 -8.14
CA ARG A 13 -10.10 -29.87 -8.56
C ARG A 13 -10.24 -29.91 -10.06
N ASP A 14 -11.45 -30.18 -10.52
CA ASP A 14 -11.76 -30.30 -11.95
C ASP A 14 -11.75 -28.93 -12.61
N CYS A 15 -10.96 -28.79 -13.67
CA CYS A 15 -10.84 -27.59 -14.48
C CYS A 15 -11.00 -27.93 -15.96
N LEU A 16 -11.77 -27.13 -16.68
CA LEU A 16 -11.97 -27.30 -18.12
C LEU A 16 -11.13 -26.29 -18.90
N LEU A 17 -10.44 -26.78 -19.92
CA LEU A 17 -9.76 -25.97 -20.92
C LEU A 17 -10.37 -26.27 -22.29
N VAL A 18 -10.89 -25.25 -22.96
CA VAL A 18 -11.45 -25.39 -24.31
C VAL A 18 -10.47 -24.79 -25.31
N GLY A 19 -10.00 -25.62 -26.25
CA GLY A 19 -8.93 -25.31 -27.19
C GLY A 19 -7.73 -26.26 -27.03
N GLY A 20 -7.08 -26.58 -28.16
CA GLY A 20 -6.00 -27.55 -28.24
C GLY A 20 -4.69 -27.03 -28.85
N GLY A 21 -4.57 -25.71 -29.07
CA GLY A 21 -3.38 -25.06 -29.64
C GLY A 21 -2.33 -24.62 -28.61
N ASP A 22 -1.31 -23.88 -29.06
CA ASP A 22 -0.18 -23.41 -28.22
C ASP A 22 -0.60 -22.47 -27.07
N VAL A 23 -1.67 -21.71 -27.27
CA VAL A 23 -2.26 -20.87 -26.21
C VAL A 23 -2.83 -21.75 -25.11
N ALA A 24 -3.60 -22.77 -25.49
CA ALA A 24 -4.17 -23.73 -24.56
C ALA A 24 -3.07 -24.52 -23.83
N GLU A 25 -2.01 -24.96 -24.53
CA GLU A 25 -0.89 -25.67 -23.92
C GLU A 25 -0.28 -24.89 -22.75
N ARG A 26 -0.02 -23.59 -22.95
CA ARG A 26 0.53 -22.71 -21.90
C ARG A 26 -0.40 -22.60 -20.68
N LYS A 27 -1.72 -22.64 -20.88
CA LYS A 27 -2.72 -22.61 -19.80
C LYS A 27 -2.84 -23.96 -19.10
N ALA A 28 -2.81 -25.06 -19.86
CA ALA A 28 -2.80 -26.41 -19.33
C ALA A 28 -1.61 -26.61 -18.39
N ARG A 29 -0.40 -26.21 -18.81
CA ARG A 29 0.81 -26.31 -17.97
C ARG A 29 0.65 -25.63 -16.61
N LEU A 30 0.12 -24.41 -16.59
CA LEU A 30 -0.12 -23.67 -15.34
C LEU A 30 -1.15 -24.37 -14.42
N LEU A 31 -2.20 -24.95 -15.00
CA LEU A 31 -3.21 -25.70 -14.24
C LEU A 31 -2.63 -27.02 -13.69
N LEU A 32 -1.82 -27.72 -14.47
CA LEU A 32 -1.11 -28.94 -14.07
C LEU A 32 -0.10 -28.65 -12.94
N ASP A 33 0.68 -27.58 -13.05
CA ASP A 33 1.63 -27.15 -12.01
C ASP A 33 0.90 -26.81 -10.69
N ALA A 34 -0.33 -26.28 -10.79
CA ALA A 34 -1.21 -26.05 -9.64
C ALA A 34 -1.88 -27.33 -9.08
N GLY A 35 -1.73 -28.47 -9.76
CA GLY A 35 -2.26 -29.78 -9.38
C GLY A 35 -3.74 -30.01 -9.74
N ALA A 36 -4.29 -29.26 -10.70
CA ALA A 36 -5.66 -29.41 -11.16
C ALA A 36 -5.89 -30.75 -11.89
N ASN A 37 -7.11 -31.27 -11.81
CA ASN A 37 -7.59 -32.31 -12.71
C ASN A 37 -8.04 -31.63 -14.01
N VAL A 38 -7.17 -31.62 -15.02
CA VAL A 38 -7.42 -30.88 -16.26
C VAL A 38 -8.14 -31.77 -17.26
N THR A 39 -9.29 -31.30 -17.73
CA THR A 39 -9.94 -31.82 -18.94
C THR A 39 -9.77 -30.81 -20.07
N VAL A 40 -9.30 -31.26 -21.23
CA VAL A 40 -9.10 -30.42 -22.42
C VAL A 40 -10.06 -30.86 -23.51
N ASN A 41 -10.89 -29.94 -23.98
CA ASN A 41 -11.82 -30.18 -25.07
C ASN A 41 -11.44 -29.35 -26.30
N ALA A 42 -11.27 -30.00 -27.45
CA ALA A 42 -10.94 -29.35 -28.71
C ALA A 42 -11.26 -30.26 -29.90
N LEU A 43 -11.34 -29.67 -31.10
CA LEU A 43 -11.44 -30.42 -32.36
C LEU A 43 -10.14 -31.18 -32.66
N ASP A 44 -9.02 -30.49 -32.47
CA ASP A 44 -7.65 -30.97 -32.70
C ASP A 44 -6.74 -30.57 -31.54
N PHE A 45 -5.66 -31.33 -31.34
CA PHE A 45 -4.70 -31.13 -30.25
C PHE A 45 -3.26 -31.08 -30.76
N THR A 46 -2.42 -30.24 -30.15
CA THR A 46 -0.97 -30.30 -30.36
C THR A 46 -0.38 -31.61 -29.82
N PRO A 47 0.78 -32.06 -30.34
CA PRO A 47 1.42 -33.30 -29.88
C PRO A 47 1.69 -33.34 -28.36
N GLN A 48 1.90 -32.18 -27.73
CA GLN A 48 2.17 -32.10 -26.29
C GLN A 48 0.97 -32.56 -25.45
N PHE A 49 -0.26 -32.32 -25.90
CA PHE A 49 -1.46 -32.81 -25.22
C PHE A 49 -1.56 -34.33 -25.23
N GLN A 50 -1.16 -34.97 -26.33
CA GLN A 50 -1.11 -36.43 -26.41
C GLN A 50 -0.09 -37.00 -25.41
N VAL A 51 1.10 -36.41 -25.32
CA VAL A 51 2.14 -36.80 -24.34
C VAL A 51 1.61 -36.72 -22.90
N TRP A 52 0.87 -35.66 -22.58
CA TRP A 52 0.27 -35.49 -21.26
C TRP A 52 -0.88 -36.48 -21.00
N ALA A 53 -1.71 -36.76 -22.00
CA ALA A 53 -2.78 -37.75 -21.88
C ALA A 53 -2.24 -39.16 -21.68
N ASP A 54 -1.22 -39.56 -22.45
CA ASP A 54 -0.55 -40.86 -22.35
C ASP A 54 0.11 -41.05 -20.98
N SER A 55 0.62 -39.95 -20.39
CA SER A 55 1.18 -39.92 -19.04
C SER A 55 0.11 -39.79 -17.94
N GLN A 56 -1.17 -39.87 -18.27
CA GLN A 56 -2.31 -39.72 -17.35
C GLN A 56 -2.33 -38.39 -16.56
N MET A 57 -1.74 -37.33 -17.12
CA MET A 57 -1.68 -36.01 -16.49
C MET A 57 -2.97 -35.21 -16.69
N LEU A 58 -3.71 -35.48 -17.77
CA LEU A 58 -4.95 -34.81 -18.13
C LEU A 58 -5.88 -35.73 -18.93
N THR A 59 -7.14 -35.31 -19.11
CA THR A 59 -8.12 -36.00 -19.94
C THR A 59 -8.39 -35.20 -21.21
N LEU A 60 -8.39 -35.86 -22.37
CA LEU A 60 -8.75 -35.25 -23.65
C LEU A 60 -10.17 -35.63 -24.06
N VAL A 61 -10.93 -34.64 -24.51
CA VAL A 61 -12.29 -34.82 -25.07
C VAL A 61 -12.29 -34.22 -26.47
N GLN A 62 -12.11 -35.06 -27.47
CA GLN A 62 -12.11 -34.61 -28.86
C GLN A 62 -13.53 -34.32 -29.35
N GLY A 63 -13.73 -33.15 -29.95
CA GLY A 63 -15.01 -32.73 -30.51
C GLY A 63 -15.36 -31.28 -30.19
N GLU A 64 -16.56 -30.89 -30.61
CA GLU A 64 -17.11 -29.55 -30.31
C GLU A 64 -17.34 -29.35 -28.81
N PHE A 65 -17.43 -28.09 -28.41
CA PHE A 65 -17.71 -27.75 -27.02
C PHE A 65 -19.15 -28.14 -26.64
N ILE A 66 -19.26 -28.90 -25.54
CA ILE A 66 -20.54 -29.30 -24.96
C ILE A 66 -20.67 -28.69 -23.55
N PRO A 67 -21.72 -27.91 -23.25
CA PRO A 67 -21.88 -27.27 -21.95
C PRO A 67 -21.88 -28.20 -20.73
N SER A 68 -22.23 -29.48 -20.89
CA SER A 68 -22.21 -30.47 -19.80
C SER A 68 -20.79 -30.79 -19.29
N LEU A 69 -19.75 -30.48 -20.07
CA LEU A 69 -18.36 -30.61 -19.62
C LEU A 69 -18.04 -29.68 -18.44
N LEU A 70 -18.86 -28.65 -18.21
CA LEU A 70 -18.70 -27.70 -17.11
C LEU A 70 -19.37 -28.14 -15.80
N ASP A 71 -20.20 -29.18 -15.79
CA ASP A 71 -21.13 -29.44 -14.67
C ASP A 71 -20.45 -29.66 -13.31
N ASN A 72 -19.19 -30.13 -13.29
CA ASN A 72 -18.41 -30.34 -12.07
C ASN A 72 -17.15 -29.46 -11.98
N CYS A 73 -17.00 -28.49 -12.89
CA CYS A 73 -15.78 -27.69 -12.96
C CYS A 73 -15.77 -26.53 -11.96
N TRP A 74 -14.59 -26.27 -11.41
CA TRP A 74 -14.34 -25.10 -10.55
C TRP A 74 -13.89 -23.89 -11.34
N LEU A 75 -13.24 -24.12 -12.48
CA LEU A 75 -12.61 -23.10 -13.29
C LEU A 75 -12.64 -23.52 -14.77
N ALA A 76 -12.92 -22.57 -15.66
CA ALA A 76 -12.94 -22.77 -17.10
C ALA A 76 -11.99 -21.78 -17.80
N ILE A 77 -11.34 -22.23 -18.87
CA ILE A 77 -10.52 -21.37 -19.73
C ILE A 77 -10.93 -21.61 -21.18
N ALA A 78 -11.34 -20.54 -21.86
CA ALA A 78 -11.63 -20.54 -23.29
C ALA A 78 -10.40 -19.99 -24.03
N ALA A 79 -9.73 -20.87 -24.79
CA ALA A 79 -8.47 -20.63 -25.46
C ALA A 79 -8.50 -21.12 -26.93
N THR A 80 -9.61 -20.84 -27.62
CA THR A 80 -9.78 -21.13 -29.05
C THR A 80 -9.55 -19.87 -29.90
N ASP A 81 -9.25 -20.04 -31.19
CA ASP A 81 -9.22 -18.94 -32.17
C ASP A 81 -10.63 -18.52 -32.61
N ASP A 82 -11.66 -19.30 -32.28
CA ASP A 82 -13.06 -19.00 -32.57
C ASP A 82 -13.70 -18.18 -31.43
N GLU A 83 -14.03 -16.92 -31.70
CA GLU A 83 -14.70 -16.01 -30.76
C GLU A 83 -16.10 -16.51 -30.37
N THR A 84 -16.81 -17.20 -31.26
CA THR A 84 -18.17 -17.69 -31.00
C THR A 84 -18.14 -18.83 -29.98
N VAL A 85 -17.19 -19.76 -30.11
CA VAL A 85 -16.96 -20.83 -29.13
C VAL A 85 -16.53 -20.24 -27.80
N ASN A 86 -15.60 -19.29 -27.81
CA ASN A 86 -15.16 -18.60 -26.58
C ASN A 86 -16.32 -17.93 -25.83
N GLN A 87 -17.23 -17.28 -26.54
CA GLN A 87 -18.42 -16.66 -25.96
C GLN A 87 -19.38 -17.71 -25.39
N GLN A 88 -19.63 -18.82 -26.11
CA GLN A 88 -20.47 -19.93 -25.62
C GLN A 88 -19.91 -20.55 -24.33
N VAL A 89 -18.59 -20.75 -24.25
CA VAL A 89 -17.93 -21.25 -23.04
C VAL A 89 -18.12 -20.28 -21.87
N SER A 90 -17.92 -18.97 -22.12
CA SER A 90 -18.08 -17.94 -21.09
C SER A 90 -19.52 -17.88 -20.55
N GLU A 91 -20.52 -17.86 -21.44
CA GLU A 91 -21.93 -17.84 -21.06
C GLU A 91 -22.35 -19.11 -20.30
N ALA A 92 -21.91 -20.27 -20.76
CA ALA A 92 -22.21 -21.55 -20.12
C ALA A 92 -21.58 -21.67 -18.73
N ALA A 93 -20.38 -21.11 -18.54
CA ALA A 93 -19.70 -21.05 -17.25
C ALA A 93 -20.38 -20.04 -16.31
N GLU A 94 -20.73 -18.86 -16.79
CA GLU A 94 -21.43 -17.83 -16.00
C GLU A 94 -22.79 -18.33 -15.51
N ALA A 95 -23.55 -19.02 -16.36
CA ALA A 95 -24.83 -19.65 -15.98
C ALA A 95 -24.68 -20.65 -14.82
N ARG A 96 -23.50 -21.27 -14.67
CA ARG A 96 -23.17 -22.21 -13.58
C ARG A 96 -22.44 -21.55 -12.41
N ARG A 97 -22.11 -20.25 -12.51
CA ARG A 97 -21.28 -19.48 -11.56
C ARG A 97 -19.86 -20.03 -11.45
N ILE A 98 -19.30 -20.47 -12.57
CA ILE A 98 -17.93 -20.97 -12.69
C ILE A 98 -17.04 -19.83 -13.18
N PHE A 99 -15.91 -19.62 -12.52
CA PHE A 99 -14.95 -18.62 -13.00
C PHE A 99 -14.37 -19.05 -14.35
N CYS A 100 -14.71 -18.32 -15.40
CA CYS A 100 -14.20 -18.45 -16.76
C CYS A 100 -13.20 -17.35 -17.13
N ASN A 101 -12.07 -17.74 -17.72
CA ASN A 101 -11.14 -16.86 -18.40
C ASN A 101 -11.25 -17.06 -19.91
N VAL A 102 -11.54 -15.98 -20.64
CA VAL A 102 -11.44 -15.96 -22.09
C VAL A 102 -10.11 -15.34 -22.49
N VAL A 103 -9.30 -16.06 -23.25
CA VAL A 103 -8.00 -15.55 -23.71
C VAL A 103 -8.23 -14.42 -24.71
N ASP A 104 -7.41 -13.36 -24.63
CA ASP A 104 -7.46 -12.15 -25.45
C ASP A 104 -8.75 -11.30 -25.37
N ALA A 105 -9.79 -11.75 -24.66
CA ALA A 105 -11.02 -11.00 -24.39
C ALA A 105 -11.28 -10.81 -22.87
N PRO A 106 -10.44 -10.06 -22.13
CA PRO A 106 -10.53 -9.94 -20.68
C PRO A 106 -11.84 -9.30 -20.19
N ARG A 107 -12.58 -8.58 -21.04
CA ARG A 107 -13.89 -7.98 -20.70
C ARG A 107 -15.04 -8.99 -20.70
N GLN A 108 -14.89 -10.10 -21.41
CA GLN A 108 -15.87 -11.19 -21.48
C GLN A 108 -15.58 -12.26 -20.43
N ALA A 109 -14.50 -12.12 -19.66
CA ALA A 109 -14.06 -13.06 -18.66
C ALA A 109 -14.50 -12.64 -17.26
N SER A 110 -14.90 -13.62 -16.45
CA SER A 110 -15.16 -13.43 -15.01
C SER A 110 -13.88 -13.31 -14.17
N PHE A 111 -12.74 -13.80 -14.69
CA PHE A 111 -11.43 -13.61 -14.06
C PHE A 111 -10.32 -13.43 -15.10
N ILE A 112 -9.25 -12.76 -14.67
CA ILE A 112 -8.05 -12.50 -15.48
C ILE A 112 -6.91 -13.32 -14.92
N MET A 113 -6.22 -14.06 -15.79
CA MET A 113 -4.97 -14.74 -15.43
C MET A 113 -3.84 -13.71 -15.25
N PRO A 114 -3.27 -13.55 -14.04
CA PRO A 114 -2.20 -12.58 -13.82
C PRO A 114 -0.85 -13.08 -14.36
N SER A 115 0.13 -12.19 -14.39
CA SER A 115 1.54 -12.59 -14.43
C SER A 115 1.94 -13.16 -13.06
N ILE A 116 2.46 -14.38 -13.04
CA ILE A 116 2.77 -15.11 -11.80
C ILE A 116 4.28 -15.21 -11.63
N ILE A 117 4.77 -14.90 -10.42
CA ILE A 117 6.10 -15.25 -9.96
C ILE A 117 5.94 -16.36 -8.92
N ASP A 118 6.47 -17.53 -9.23
CA ASP A 118 6.41 -18.69 -8.34
C ASP A 118 7.71 -18.84 -7.54
N ARG A 119 7.57 -18.79 -6.21
CA ARG A 119 8.58 -19.15 -5.20
C ARG A 119 7.90 -20.01 -4.12
N SER A 120 7.08 -20.97 -4.55
CA SER A 120 6.16 -21.74 -3.73
C SER A 120 6.77 -22.18 -2.39
N PRO A 121 6.09 -21.88 -1.26
CA PRO A 121 4.71 -21.42 -1.12
C PRO A 121 4.51 -19.90 -1.23
N LEU A 122 5.57 -19.12 -1.43
CA LEU A 122 5.44 -17.69 -1.70
C LEU A 122 5.10 -17.49 -3.17
N MET A 123 3.98 -16.82 -3.45
CA MET A 123 3.58 -16.47 -4.82
C MET A 123 3.28 -14.99 -4.90
N VAL A 124 3.62 -14.39 -6.05
CA VAL A 124 3.26 -13.01 -6.37
C VAL A 124 2.51 -12.99 -7.67
N ALA A 125 1.36 -12.32 -7.68
CA ALA A 125 0.54 -12.12 -8.87
C ALA A 125 0.51 -10.63 -9.24
N VAL A 126 0.78 -10.32 -10.50
CA VAL A 126 0.75 -8.97 -11.05
C VAL A 126 -0.27 -8.90 -12.18
N SER A 127 -1.23 -7.99 -12.09
CA SER A 127 -2.24 -7.74 -13.12
C SER A 127 -2.51 -6.26 -13.28
N SER A 128 -2.74 -5.83 -14.52
CA SER A 128 -3.22 -4.49 -14.88
C SER A 128 -4.70 -4.49 -15.29
N GLY A 129 -5.45 -5.55 -14.96
CA GLY A 129 -6.85 -5.70 -15.38
C GLY A 129 -7.02 -5.78 -16.91
N GLY A 130 -6.00 -6.29 -17.62
CA GLY A 130 -5.96 -6.35 -19.08
C GLY A 130 -5.60 -5.03 -19.79
N THR A 131 -5.45 -3.91 -19.07
CA THR A 131 -5.20 -2.60 -19.69
C THR A 131 -3.76 -2.42 -20.20
N SER A 132 -2.79 -3.06 -19.55
CA SER A 132 -1.38 -2.93 -19.92
C SER A 132 -0.62 -4.23 -19.64
N PRO A 133 -0.69 -5.23 -20.53
CA PRO A 133 0.01 -6.50 -20.37
C PRO A 133 1.53 -6.33 -20.32
N VAL A 134 2.07 -5.37 -21.09
CA VAL A 134 3.51 -5.07 -21.11
C VAL A 134 4.01 -4.59 -19.75
N LEU A 135 3.26 -3.72 -19.06
CA LEU A 135 3.63 -3.27 -17.71
C LEU A 135 3.65 -4.43 -16.71
N ALA A 136 2.66 -5.32 -16.77
CA ALA A 136 2.61 -6.51 -15.91
C ALA A 136 3.84 -7.41 -16.14
N ARG A 137 4.25 -7.59 -17.41
CA ARG A 137 5.48 -8.33 -17.76
C ARG A 137 6.74 -7.66 -17.21
N LEU A 138 6.90 -6.35 -17.38
CA LEU A 138 8.07 -5.61 -16.87
C LEU A 138 8.19 -5.65 -15.35
N LEU A 139 7.05 -5.56 -14.65
CA LEU A 139 7.01 -5.71 -13.19
C LEU A 139 7.35 -7.14 -12.77
N ARG A 140 6.83 -8.15 -13.48
CA ARG A 140 7.18 -9.56 -13.24
C ARG A 140 8.69 -9.78 -13.35
N GLU A 141 9.31 -9.30 -14.43
CA GLU A 141 10.76 -9.43 -14.66
C GLU A 141 11.58 -8.76 -13.56
N LYS A 142 11.17 -7.55 -13.11
CA LYS A 142 11.83 -6.86 -11.99
C LYS A 142 11.67 -7.61 -10.67
N LEU A 143 10.51 -8.19 -10.40
CA LEU A 143 10.28 -8.94 -9.16
C LEU A 143 11.03 -10.28 -9.16
N GLU A 144 11.11 -10.96 -10.31
CA GLU A 144 11.89 -12.18 -10.47
C GLU A 144 13.38 -11.99 -10.18
N SER A 145 13.95 -10.83 -10.55
CA SER A 145 15.36 -10.54 -10.28
C SER A 145 15.67 -10.16 -8.83
N ILE A 146 14.65 -9.71 -8.08
CA ILE A 146 14.79 -9.32 -6.66
C ILE A 146 14.50 -10.51 -5.73
N LEU A 147 13.63 -11.45 -6.14
CA LEU A 147 13.21 -12.58 -5.31
C LEU A 147 14.14 -13.80 -5.47
N PRO A 148 14.92 -14.17 -4.43
CA PRO A 148 15.83 -15.31 -4.49
C PRO A 148 15.10 -16.61 -4.85
N LEU A 149 15.78 -17.48 -5.60
CA LEU A 149 15.19 -18.74 -6.08
C LEU A 149 14.76 -19.67 -4.93
N HIS A 150 15.57 -19.73 -3.87
CA HIS A 150 15.36 -20.64 -2.73
C HIS A 150 14.43 -20.07 -1.64
N LEU A 151 13.81 -18.90 -1.88
CA LEU A 151 12.94 -18.25 -0.90
C LEU A 151 11.75 -19.13 -0.49
N GLY A 152 11.26 -19.98 -1.40
CA GLY A 152 10.20 -20.94 -1.10
C GLY A 152 10.59 -22.02 -0.09
N GLN A 153 11.85 -22.45 -0.09
CA GLN A 153 12.34 -23.42 0.91
C GLN A 153 12.44 -22.78 2.29
N LEU A 154 12.95 -21.55 2.36
CA LEU A 154 12.94 -20.74 3.59
C LEU A 154 11.52 -20.52 4.11
N ALA A 155 10.55 -20.20 3.24
CA ALA A 155 9.17 -19.99 3.64
C ALA A 155 8.52 -21.27 4.19
N ARG A 156 8.78 -22.45 3.60
CA ARG A 156 8.35 -23.74 4.15
C ARG A 156 8.98 -24.02 5.51
N TYR A 157 10.29 -23.84 5.59
CA TYR A 157 11.04 -24.07 6.82
C TYR A 157 10.56 -23.16 7.96
N ALA A 158 10.32 -21.88 7.66
CA ALA A 158 9.71 -20.93 8.60
C ALA A 158 8.36 -21.41 9.13
N GLY A 159 7.53 -22.06 8.28
CA GLY A 159 6.28 -22.68 8.70
C GLY A 159 6.46 -23.69 9.84
N HIS A 160 7.48 -24.56 9.76
CA HIS A 160 7.80 -25.55 10.78
C HIS A 160 8.35 -24.91 12.08
N LEU A 161 9.07 -23.80 11.96
CA LEU A 161 9.64 -23.10 13.12
C LEU A 161 8.65 -22.24 13.91
N ARG A 162 7.45 -21.97 13.37
CA ARG A 162 6.46 -21.07 14.01
C ARG A 162 6.16 -21.40 15.46
N ALA A 163 5.99 -22.68 15.79
CA ALA A 163 5.69 -23.11 17.16
C ALA A 163 6.87 -22.84 18.11
N ARG A 164 8.08 -23.21 17.72
CA ARG A 164 9.32 -22.98 18.50
C ARG A 164 9.58 -21.49 18.71
N VAL A 165 9.44 -20.68 17.66
CA VAL A 165 9.60 -19.21 17.72
C VAL A 165 8.58 -18.58 18.66
N LYS A 166 7.34 -19.08 18.69
CA LYS A 166 6.29 -18.60 19.61
C LYS A 166 6.58 -18.98 21.07
N GLN A 167 7.22 -20.12 21.32
CA GLN A 167 7.64 -20.53 22.66
C GLN A 167 8.85 -19.71 23.15
N GLN A 168 9.82 -19.45 22.27
CA GLN A 168 11.04 -18.72 22.60
C GLN A 168 10.82 -17.21 22.77
N PHE A 169 10.00 -16.59 21.92
CA PHE A 169 9.80 -15.14 21.90
C PHE A 169 8.37 -14.76 22.28
N ALA A 170 8.22 -14.13 23.45
CA ALA A 170 6.94 -13.77 24.02
C ALA A 170 6.22 -12.68 23.21
N THR A 171 6.94 -11.68 22.71
CA THR A 171 6.32 -10.51 22.06
C THR A 171 6.21 -10.67 20.53
N VAL A 172 5.21 -10.00 19.94
CA VAL A 172 5.06 -9.93 18.47
C VAL A 172 6.27 -9.26 17.81
N GLY A 173 6.84 -8.24 18.44
CA GLY A 173 8.00 -7.51 17.93
C GLY A 173 9.26 -8.36 17.86
N GLU A 174 9.55 -9.16 18.89
CA GLU A 174 10.68 -10.10 18.89
C GLU A 174 10.52 -11.17 17.80
N ARG A 175 9.33 -11.77 17.70
CA ARG A 175 9.03 -12.75 16.63
C ARG A 175 9.24 -12.16 15.25
N ARG A 176 8.80 -10.92 15.01
CA ARG A 176 9.00 -10.22 13.74
C ARG A 176 10.48 -10.03 13.43
N ARG A 177 11.27 -9.52 14.39
CA ARG A 177 12.72 -9.32 14.22
C ARG A 177 13.45 -10.63 13.92
N PHE A 178 13.05 -11.71 14.60
CA PHE A 178 13.56 -13.04 14.30
C PHE A 178 13.27 -13.44 12.84
N TRP A 179 12.02 -13.28 12.37
CA TRP A 179 11.66 -13.59 10.99
C TRP A 179 12.39 -12.71 9.97
N GLU A 180 12.52 -11.42 10.22
CA GLU A 180 13.31 -10.49 9.37
C GLU A 180 14.76 -10.97 9.25
N LYS A 181 15.37 -11.38 10.36
CA LYS A 181 16.73 -11.92 10.36
C LYS A 181 16.83 -13.27 9.64
N LEU A 182 15.84 -14.15 9.82
CA LEU A 182 15.82 -15.48 9.19
C LEU A 182 15.68 -15.38 7.68
N PHE A 183 14.77 -14.54 7.16
CA PHE A 183 14.52 -14.42 5.72
C PHE A 183 15.63 -13.72 4.93
N VAL A 184 16.56 -13.04 5.62
CA VAL A 184 17.74 -12.40 5.01
C VAL A 184 19.01 -13.25 5.21
N ASN A 185 18.91 -14.40 5.88
CA ASN A 185 20.05 -15.26 6.14
C ASN A 185 20.38 -16.14 4.93
N ASP A 186 21.34 -15.70 4.11
CA ASP A 186 21.78 -16.42 2.90
C ASP A 186 22.39 -17.79 3.22
N ARG A 187 23.07 -17.94 4.37
CA ARG A 187 23.68 -19.21 4.79
C ARG A 187 22.60 -20.28 5.02
N LEU A 188 21.54 -19.93 5.73
CA LEU A 188 20.40 -20.81 5.95
C LEU A 188 19.70 -21.15 4.64
N ALA A 189 19.52 -20.16 3.76
CA ALA A 189 18.93 -20.37 2.43
C ALA A 189 19.75 -21.39 1.61
N GLN A 190 21.07 -21.26 1.62
CA GLN A 190 21.98 -22.15 0.90
C GLN A 190 21.99 -23.56 1.51
N SER A 191 22.02 -23.68 2.84
CA SER A 191 21.98 -24.98 3.51
C SER A 191 20.67 -25.72 3.23
N LEU A 192 19.54 -25.01 3.18
CA LEU A 192 18.25 -25.59 2.75
C LEU A 192 18.28 -26.03 1.27
N ALA A 193 18.90 -25.23 0.40
CA ALA A 193 19.03 -25.57 -1.02
C ALA A 193 19.88 -26.82 -1.27
N ASN A 194 20.88 -27.03 -0.42
CA ASN A 194 21.80 -28.16 -0.49
C ASN A 194 21.31 -29.41 0.28
N ASP A 195 20.14 -29.36 0.91
CA ASP A 195 19.60 -30.39 1.84
C ASP A 195 20.58 -30.76 2.98
N ASP A 196 21.40 -29.80 3.42
CA ASP A 196 22.35 -29.98 4.52
C ASP A 196 21.65 -29.81 5.87
N ARG A 197 21.07 -30.92 6.35
CA ARG A 197 20.26 -30.93 7.59
C ARG A 197 21.05 -30.48 8.82
N GLN A 198 22.33 -30.81 8.89
CA GLN A 198 23.16 -30.45 10.04
C GLN A 198 23.40 -28.94 10.06
N ALA A 199 23.83 -28.37 8.94
CA ALA A 199 24.06 -26.93 8.84
C ALA A 199 22.77 -26.12 9.05
N VAL A 200 21.62 -26.64 8.58
CA VAL A 200 20.30 -26.02 8.84
C VAL A 200 19.99 -26.00 10.33
N ALA A 201 20.19 -27.12 11.03
CA ALA A 201 19.95 -27.21 12.47
C ALA A 201 20.86 -26.24 13.24
N ASP A 202 22.17 -26.27 12.97
CA ASP A 202 23.16 -25.45 13.67
C ASP A 202 22.90 -23.96 13.46
N THR A 203 22.64 -23.55 12.21
CA THR A 203 22.33 -22.14 11.88
C THR A 203 21.02 -21.70 12.52
N THR A 204 20.03 -22.59 12.64
CA THR A 204 18.75 -22.29 13.27
C THR A 204 18.88 -22.11 14.77
N GLU A 205 19.60 -22.99 15.45
CA GLU A 205 19.86 -22.84 16.89
C GLU A 205 20.68 -21.58 17.17
N GLN A 206 21.67 -21.27 16.32
CA GLN A 206 22.40 -20.00 16.40
C GLN A 206 21.45 -18.80 16.29
N LEU A 207 20.54 -18.78 15.32
CA LEU A 207 19.59 -17.68 15.14
C LEU A 207 18.58 -17.55 16.30
N LEU A 208 18.21 -18.65 16.95
CA LEU A 208 17.29 -18.66 18.09
C LEU A 208 17.95 -18.23 19.40
N THR A 209 19.24 -18.53 19.57
CA THR A 209 20.01 -18.25 20.78
C THR A 209 20.69 -16.88 20.75
N GLU A 210 21.02 -16.38 19.56
CA GLU A 210 21.63 -15.07 19.43
C GLU A 210 20.68 -13.97 19.94
N PRO A 211 21.16 -13.07 20.82
CA PRO A 211 20.31 -12.03 21.38
C PRO A 211 19.79 -11.14 20.25
N LEU A 212 18.47 -11.15 20.06
CA LEU A 212 17.80 -10.16 19.23
C LEU A 212 18.09 -8.79 19.83
N GLU A 213 18.54 -7.81 19.05
CA GLU A 213 18.75 -6.47 19.60
C GLU A 213 17.41 -5.96 20.19
N HIS A 214 17.29 -5.92 21.51
CA HIS A 214 16.17 -5.36 22.27
C HIS A 214 16.19 -3.83 22.26
N ARG A 215 16.45 -3.24 21.11
CA ARG A 215 16.47 -1.78 20.97
C ARG A 215 15.10 -1.34 20.52
N GLY A 216 14.34 -0.78 21.46
CA GLY A 216 13.21 0.05 21.09
C GLY A 216 13.71 1.33 20.46
N GLU A 217 13.02 1.76 19.42
CA GLU A 217 13.37 2.99 18.73
C GLU A 217 12.14 3.86 18.60
N VAL A 218 12.36 5.17 18.67
CA VAL A 218 11.31 6.16 18.46
C VAL A 218 11.65 6.91 17.18
N VAL A 219 10.78 6.78 16.18
CA VAL A 219 10.95 7.45 14.90
C VAL A 219 9.86 8.51 14.75
N LEU A 220 10.29 9.74 14.52
CA LEU A 220 9.39 10.85 14.26
C LEU A 220 9.16 10.95 12.75
N VAL A 221 7.89 10.86 12.34
CA VAL A 221 7.48 10.89 10.93
C VAL A 221 6.50 12.05 10.72
N GLY A 222 6.83 12.92 9.77
CA GLY A 222 5.89 13.93 9.27
C GLY A 222 4.93 13.29 8.27
N ALA A 223 3.64 13.38 8.54
CA ALA A 223 2.59 12.87 7.67
C ALA A 223 2.35 13.75 6.44
N GLY A 224 2.89 14.98 6.41
CA GLY A 224 2.55 15.96 5.38
C GLY A 224 1.18 16.61 5.65
N PRO A 225 0.67 17.44 4.73
CA PRO A 225 -0.52 18.27 4.97
C PRO A 225 -1.85 17.48 4.91
N GLY A 226 -1.84 16.21 4.50
CA GLY A 226 -3.02 15.34 4.48
C GLY A 226 -3.01 14.32 3.33
N ASP A 227 -2.54 14.71 2.15
CA ASP A 227 -2.43 13.79 1.00
C ASP A 227 -1.39 12.69 1.26
N ALA A 228 -1.82 11.43 1.14
CA ALA A 228 -0.96 10.26 1.31
C ALA A 228 0.21 10.21 0.32
N GLY A 229 0.05 10.77 -0.88
CA GLY A 229 1.11 10.89 -1.88
C GLY A 229 2.24 11.85 -1.48
N LEU A 230 2.00 12.73 -0.50
CA LEU A 230 3.01 13.63 0.05
C LEU A 230 3.79 13.02 1.21
N LEU A 231 3.43 11.80 1.66
CA LEU A 231 4.22 11.04 2.61
C LEU A 231 5.54 10.61 1.94
N THR A 232 6.66 10.90 2.59
CA THR A 232 7.96 10.47 2.05
C THR A 232 8.03 8.94 1.99
N LEU A 233 8.71 8.38 0.98
CA LEU A 233 8.96 6.93 0.88
C LEU A 233 9.56 6.36 2.16
N LYS A 234 10.46 7.11 2.79
CA LYS A 234 11.07 6.73 4.06
C LYS A 234 10.04 6.72 5.19
N GLY A 235 9.18 7.74 5.27
CA GLY A 235 8.06 7.79 6.22
C GLY A 235 7.10 6.61 6.07
N LEU A 236 6.74 6.26 4.82
CA LEU A 236 5.92 5.08 4.51
C LEU A 236 6.58 3.79 5.03
N GLN A 237 7.87 3.59 4.76
CA GLN A 237 8.62 2.44 5.27
C GLN A 237 8.60 2.39 6.80
N GLN A 238 8.74 3.54 7.48
CA GLN A 238 8.70 3.58 8.95
C GLN A 238 7.33 3.16 9.51
N ILE A 239 6.21 3.68 8.96
CA ILE A 239 4.87 3.35 9.45
C ILE A 239 4.45 1.90 9.15
N GLN A 240 5.00 1.29 8.09
CA GLN A 240 4.79 -0.13 7.77
C GLN A 240 5.59 -1.07 8.68
N GLN A 241 6.73 -0.61 9.21
CA GLN A 241 7.58 -1.38 10.13
C GLN A 241 7.24 -1.13 11.61
N ALA A 242 6.41 -0.14 11.91
CA ALA A 242 6.05 0.26 13.27
C ALA A 242 5.28 -0.84 14.02
N ASP A 243 5.63 -1.05 15.29
CA ASP A 243 4.83 -1.87 16.20
C ASP A 243 3.74 -1.05 16.89
N VAL A 244 4.04 0.23 17.17
CA VAL A 244 3.09 1.19 17.73
C VAL A 244 3.14 2.48 16.92
N VAL A 245 1.99 2.98 16.50
CA VAL A 245 1.86 4.29 15.85
C VAL A 245 1.10 5.23 16.77
N VAL A 246 1.81 6.25 17.27
CA VAL A 246 1.23 7.33 18.07
C VAL A 246 0.91 8.49 17.13
N TYR A 247 -0.37 8.80 16.91
CA TYR A 247 -0.81 9.79 15.92
C TYR A 247 -1.75 10.83 16.52
N ASP A 248 -1.84 12.01 15.90
CA ASP A 248 -2.75 13.08 16.30
C ASP A 248 -3.81 13.36 15.23
N ARG A 249 -4.75 14.25 15.56
CA ARG A 249 -5.90 14.60 14.71
C ARG A 249 -5.51 15.16 13.33
N LEU A 250 -4.29 15.68 13.17
CA LEU A 250 -3.87 16.30 11.91
C LEU A 250 -3.35 15.27 10.90
N VAL A 251 -3.26 14.00 11.27
CA VAL A 251 -2.97 12.90 10.35
C VAL A 251 -4.26 12.47 9.67
N SER A 252 -4.26 12.39 8.34
CA SER A 252 -5.42 11.98 7.55
C SER A 252 -5.69 10.47 7.65
N ASP A 253 -6.95 10.08 7.43
CA ASP A 253 -7.36 8.68 7.40
C ASP A 253 -6.67 7.90 6.26
N ASP A 254 -6.42 8.54 5.13
CA ASP A 254 -5.69 7.94 4.00
C ASP A 254 -4.28 7.48 4.40
N ILE A 255 -3.58 8.27 5.21
CA ILE A 255 -2.25 7.89 5.73
C ILE A 255 -2.40 6.78 6.79
N MET A 256 -3.44 6.83 7.62
CA MET A 256 -3.71 5.79 8.61
C MET A 256 -4.08 4.44 7.97
N ASN A 257 -4.61 4.45 6.73
CA ASN A 257 -4.84 3.24 5.94
C ASN A 257 -3.54 2.60 5.42
N LEU A 258 -2.45 3.38 5.33
CA LEU A 258 -1.11 2.88 4.97
C LEU A 258 -0.34 2.30 6.16
N VAL A 259 -0.77 2.58 7.39
CA VAL A 259 -0.18 2.01 8.61
C VAL A 259 -0.40 0.50 8.62
N ARG A 260 0.61 -0.26 9.07
CA ARG A 260 0.52 -1.71 9.25
C ARG A 260 -0.76 -2.09 9.99
N ARG A 261 -1.50 -3.08 9.47
CA ARG A 261 -2.80 -3.51 10.02
C ARG A 261 -2.70 -3.99 11.47
N ASP A 262 -1.60 -4.66 11.80
CA ASP A 262 -1.35 -5.23 13.13
C ASP A 262 -0.54 -4.31 14.07
N ALA A 263 -0.39 -3.02 13.73
CA ALA A 263 0.27 -2.06 14.62
C ALA A 263 -0.72 -1.48 15.64
N ASP A 264 -0.30 -1.37 16.90
CA ASP A 264 -1.08 -0.69 17.94
C ASP A 264 -1.22 0.79 17.58
N ARG A 265 -2.44 1.32 17.55
CA ARG A 265 -2.73 2.71 17.19
C ARG A 265 -3.10 3.52 18.42
N VAL A 266 -2.25 4.47 18.80
CA VAL A 266 -2.49 5.33 19.96
C VAL A 266 -2.82 6.74 19.49
N PHE A 267 -4.08 7.14 19.66
CA PHE A 267 -4.53 8.48 19.33
C PHE A 267 -4.26 9.44 20.49
N VAL A 268 -3.54 10.53 20.22
CA VAL A 268 -3.20 11.57 21.22
C VAL A 268 -3.74 12.96 20.84
N GLY A 269 -4.71 13.02 19.91
CA GLY A 269 -5.34 14.27 19.48
C GLY A 269 -6.53 14.69 20.36
N LYS A 270 -7.01 15.94 20.18
CA LYS A 270 -8.25 16.41 20.82
C LYS A 270 -9.46 15.77 20.13
N ARG A 271 -10.29 15.02 20.87
CA ARG A 271 -11.68 14.72 20.51
C ARG A 271 -12.60 15.53 21.43
N SER A 272 -13.72 16.02 20.91
CA SER A 272 -14.76 16.65 21.74
C SER A 272 -15.16 15.66 22.84
N GLY A 273 -14.92 16.01 24.11
CA GLY A 273 -15.18 15.15 25.28
C GLY A 273 -13.98 14.49 25.96
N TYR A 274 -12.75 14.60 25.44
CA TYR A 274 -11.54 14.06 26.10
C TYR A 274 -10.53 15.16 26.47
N HIS A 275 -10.10 15.17 27.74
CA HIS A 275 -9.11 16.11 28.27
C HIS A 275 -7.78 16.04 27.49
N CYS A 276 -7.13 17.19 27.29
CA CYS A 276 -5.85 17.28 26.58
C CYS A 276 -4.81 16.35 27.20
N VAL A 277 -4.33 15.35 26.45
CA VAL A 277 -3.11 14.60 26.81
C VAL A 277 -1.95 15.61 26.79
N PRO A 278 -1.33 15.93 27.94
CA PRO A 278 -0.22 16.87 28.00
C PRO A 278 0.96 16.33 27.18
N GLN A 279 1.80 17.23 26.67
CA GLN A 279 2.97 16.84 25.87
C GLN A 279 3.90 15.88 26.62
N GLU A 280 3.98 16.01 27.94
CA GLU A 280 4.76 15.15 28.81
C GLU A 280 4.24 13.71 28.82
N GLU A 281 2.92 13.53 28.84
CA GLU A 281 2.28 12.22 28.80
C GLU A 281 2.48 11.55 27.44
N ILE A 282 2.45 12.31 26.33
CA ILE A 282 2.82 11.79 25.00
C ILE A 282 4.27 11.29 24.99
N ASN A 283 5.20 12.07 25.56
CA ASN A 283 6.60 11.67 25.64
C ASN A 283 6.78 10.40 26.47
N GLN A 284 6.06 10.29 27.60
CA GLN A 284 6.06 9.10 28.44
C GLN A 284 5.49 7.88 27.73
N ILE A 285 4.44 8.02 26.92
CA ILE A 285 3.91 6.93 26.08
C ILE A 285 4.99 6.45 25.10
N LEU A 286 5.66 7.37 24.39
CA LEU A 286 6.73 7.03 23.45
C LEU A 286 7.89 6.30 24.14
N LEU A 287 8.33 6.82 25.29
CA LEU A 287 9.40 6.21 26.10
C LEU A 287 9.00 4.83 26.62
N ARG A 288 7.81 4.70 27.21
CA ARG A 288 7.32 3.45 27.79
C ARG A 288 7.22 2.36 26.72
N GLU A 289 6.69 2.68 25.55
CA GLU A 289 6.58 1.71 24.46
C GLU A 289 7.95 1.35 23.86
N ALA A 290 8.85 2.32 23.72
CA ALA A 290 10.22 2.04 23.29
C ALA A 290 11.01 1.23 24.34
N GLN A 291 10.83 1.47 25.63
CA GLN A 291 11.47 0.69 26.70
C GLN A 291 11.02 -0.78 26.72
N LYS A 292 9.81 -1.08 26.23
CA LYS A 292 9.35 -2.45 25.97
C LYS A 292 10.00 -3.09 24.73
N GLY A 293 11.01 -2.44 24.14
CA GLY A 293 11.70 -2.90 22.94
C GLY A 293 10.89 -2.73 21.64
N ARG A 294 9.77 -2.00 21.65
CA ARG A 294 8.91 -1.83 20.47
C ARG A 294 9.45 -0.75 19.54
N ARG A 295 9.16 -0.87 18.24
CA ARG A 295 9.39 0.21 17.27
C ARG A 295 8.22 1.18 17.28
N VAL A 296 8.43 2.36 17.83
CA VAL A 296 7.39 3.37 18.03
C VAL A 296 7.53 4.45 16.96
N VAL A 297 6.47 4.67 16.17
CA VAL A 297 6.41 5.78 15.23
C VAL A 297 5.48 6.85 15.77
N ARG A 298 6.02 8.06 15.96
CA ARG A 298 5.20 9.24 16.24
C ARG A 298 4.89 9.93 14.92
N LEU A 299 3.65 9.74 14.46
CA LEU A 299 3.13 10.32 13.24
C LEU A 299 2.46 11.66 13.56
N LYS A 300 2.91 12.75 12.94
CA LYS A 300 2.40 14.11 13.18
C LYS A 300 1.90 14.72 11.88
N GLY A 301 0.73 15.37 11.92
CA GLY A 301 0.23 16.11 10.77
C GLY A 301 1.07 17.35 10.46
N GLY A 302 1.30 17.62 9.18
CA GLY A 302 2.11 18.73 8.70
C GLY A 302 3.62 18.50 8.78
N ASP A 303 4.36 19.61 8.78
CA ASP A 303 5.82 19.65 8.97
C ASP A 303 6.13 19.62 10.48
N PRO A 304 6.94 18.67 10.99
CA PRO A 304 7.31 18.58 12.40
C PRO A 304 7.99 19.83 12.98
N PHE A 305 8.45 20.77 12.16
CA PHE A 305 9.19 21.98 12.55
C PHE A 305 8.51 23.32 12.20
N ILE A 306 7.51 23.38 11.31
CA ILE A 306 6.95 24.69 10.86
C ILE A 306 5.94 25.30 11.86
N PHE A 307 5.28 24.51 12.72
CA PHE A 307 4.38 25.01 13.76
C PHE A 307 4.67 24.42 15.14
N TRP A 308 5.93 24.06 15.37
CA TRP A 308 6.35 23.40 16.58
C TRP A 308 7.29 24.31 17.38
N PRO A 309 6.77 25.19 18.26
CA PRO A 309 7.59 25.93 19.24
C PRO A 309 8.35 25.04 20.22
N ARG A 310 8.22 23.70 20.11
CA ARG A 310 8.78 22.70 21.02
C ARG A 310 9.65 21.66 20.30
N GLY A 311 10.21 22.05 19.13
CA GLY A 311 11.25 21.37 18.31
C GLY A 311 12.19 20.50 19.09
N GLY A 312 12.93 21.22 19.92
CA GLY A 312 13.96 20.69 20.80
C GLY A 312 13.35 19.80 21.86
N ARG A 313 12.41 20.27 22.68
CA ARG A 313 12.11 19.63 23.98
C ARG A 313 11.75 18.14 23.95
N ALA A 314 11.02 17.63 22.96
CA ALA A 314 10.76 16.17 22.88
C ALA A 314 12.01 15.41 22.38
N GLY A 315 12.76 15.96 21.44
CA GLY A 315 14.05 15.41 21.00
C GLY A 315 15.15 15.55 22.05
N ASP A 316 15.13 16.61 22.86
CA ASP A 316 16.10 16.92 23.91
C ASP A 316 15.81 16.11 25.18
N ALA A 317 14.53 15.90 25.53
CA ALA A 317 14.13 14.96 26.59
C ALA A 317 14.48 13.51 26.23
N LEU A 318 14.39 13.13 24.94
CA LEU A 318 14.78 11.79 24.47
C LEU A 318 16.31 11.64 24.27
N ARG A 319 17.04 12.71 23.94
CA ARG A 319 18.52 12.71 23.82
C ARG A 319 19.23 12.78 25.18
N GLY A 320 18.61 13.37 26.20
CA GLY A 320 19.26 13.72 27.46
C GLY A 320 19.33 12.64 28.55
N GLY A 321 18.90 11.39 28.31
CA GLY A 321 18.77 10.45 29.45
C GLY A 321 18.93 8.95 29.25
N HIS A 322 18.98 8.37 28.04
CA HIS A 322 19.06 6.89 27.95
C HIS A 322 19.88 6.36 26.76
N PRO A 323 20.90 5.51 26.99
CA PRO A 323 21.80 4.98 25.96
C PRO A 323 21.17 3.94 25.01
N LEU A 324 19.87 3.64 25.16
CA LEU A 324 19.18 2.57 24.41
C LEU A 324 18.22 3.07 23.30
N LEU A 325 17.97 4.39 23.19
CA LEU A 325 17.03 4.94 22.19
C LEU A 325 17.76 5.56 20.99
N ARG A 326 17.47 5.06 19.78
CA ARG A 326 17.75 5.79 18.53
C ARG A 326 16.58 6.70 18.19
N CYS A 327 16.84 8.00 18.14
CA CYS A 327 15.91 8.98 17.60
C CYS A 327 16.33 9.33 16.17
N ALA A 328 15.64 8.77 15.18
CA ALA A 328 15.87 9.11 13.76
C ALA A 328 14.82 10.10 13.27
N TRP A 329 15.29 11.16 12.61
CA TRP A 329 14.44 12.16 11.96
C TRP A 329 14.40 11.87 10.46
N HIS A 330 13.21 11.55 9.95
CA HIS A 330 13.01 11.35 8.52
C HIS A 330 12.21 12.50 7.96
N TYR A 331 12.92 13.56 7.60
CA TYR A 331 12.33 14.74 6.99
C TYR A 331 13.17 15.23 5.82
N ARG A 332 12.51 15.56 4.72
CA ARG A 332 13.09 16.39 3.67
C ARG A 332 12.41 17.75 3.80
N ARG A 333 13.18 18.84 3.89
CA ARG A 333 12.65 20.21 3.88
C ARG A 333 12.02 20.46 2.50
N LEU A 334 10.79 20.02 2.30
CA LEU A 334 10.01 20.39 1.13
C LEU A 334 9.57 21.83 1.37
N ARG A 335 10.25 22.76 0.67
CA ARG A 335 9.77 24.13 0.51
C ARG A 335 8.33 24.01 0.00
N LEU A 336 7.37 24.38 0.85
CA LEU A 336 5.96 24.45 0.52
C LEU A 336 5.75 25.69 -0.37
N LEU A 337 6.23 25.59 -1.61
CA LEU A 337 6.27 26.69 -2.60
C LEU A 337 5.82 26.23 -3.99
N ARG A 338 5.10 25.11 -4.11
CA ARG A 338 4.55 24.62 -5.38
C ARG A 338 3.15 24.01 -5.25
N LEU A 339 2.24 24.72 -4.61
CA LEU A 339 0.80 24.40 -4.72
C LEU A 339 -0.10 25.61 -5.07
N PHE A 340 0.47 26.81 -5.23
CA PHE A 340 -0.23 27.92 -5.87
C PHE A 340 0.76 28.57 -6.84
N GLY A 341 0.44 28.53 -8.14
CA GLY A 341 1.31 28.98 -9.21
C GLY A 341 1.35 30.50 -9.33
N ASP A 342 2.16 31.16 -8.48
CA ASP A 342 2.60 32.53 -8.70
C ASP A 342 4.10 32.68 -8.39
N PRO A 343 4.92 33.22 -9.31
CA PRO A 343 6.34 33.45 -9.08
C PRO A 343 6.51 34.79 -8.36
N LEU A 344 6.75 34.76 -7.04
CA LEU A 344 7.31 35.91 -6.34
C LEU A 344 8.78 35.63 -6.02
N ASP A 345 9.67 36.37 -6.69
CA ASP A 345 11.10 36.44 -6.34
C ASP A 345 11.29 36.91 -4.89
N PRO A 346 12.32 36.44 -4.17
CA PRO A 346 12.46 36.72 -2.74
C PRO A 346 13.15 38.07 -2.48
N PRO A 347 12.52 39.02 -1.75
CA PRO A 347 13.31 39.94 -0.95
C PRO A 347 13.79 39.19 0.30
N ARG A 348 15.06 39.39 0.64
CA ARG A 348 15.78 38.77 1.77
C ARG A 348 15.00 38.85 3.08
N PHE A 349 14.31 37.77 3.47
CA PHE A 349 13.73 37.65 4.81
C PHE A 349 14.81 37.23 5.82
N ARG A 350 15.25 38.17 6.67
CA ARG A 350 15.99 37.86 7.91
C ARG A 350 15.06 37.13 8.88
N ALA A 351 15.54 36.01 9.43
CA ALA A 351 14.84 35.22 10.43
C ALA A 351 14.57 36.01 11.71
N GLY A 352 13.40 35.80 12.34
CA GLY A 352 13.24 36.03 13.78
C GLY A 352 12.15 36.97 14.30
N ARG A 353 11.06 37.26 13.60
CA ARG A 353 9.90 37.97 14.21
C ARG A 353 8.57 37.23 14.03
N PRO A 354 7.76 37.07 15.09
CA PRO A 354 6.41 36.53 14.97
C PRO A 354 5.51 37.50 14.16
N PRO A 355 4.42 37.00 13.52
CA PRO A 355 3.63 37.75 12.55
C PRO A 355 3.05 39.07 13.07
N GLY A 356 2.80 39.18 14.38
CA GLY A 356 2.30 40.39 15.04
C GLY A 356 3.26 41.59 15.04
N HIS A 357 4.53 41.41 14.63
CA HIS A 357 5.53 42.47 14.56
C HIS A 357 6.08 42.72 13.14
N TRP A 358 5.39 42.22 12.11
CA TRP A 358 5.79 42.46 10.73
C TRP A 358 5.38 43.86 10.26
N PRO A 359 6.12 44.47 9.31
CA PRO A 359 5.69 45.72 8.67
C PRO A 359 4.29 45.56 8.03
N PRO A 360 3.44 46.61 8.03
CA PRO A 360 2.05 46.54 7.55
C PRO A 360 1.92 45.98 6.12
N GLU A 361 2.88 46.34 5.27
CA GLU A 361 2.99 45.95 3.87
C GLU A 361 3.09 44.42 3.69
N ASN A 362 3.84 43.76 4.57
CA ASN A 362 4.05 42.32 4.54
C ASN A 362 2.88 41.54 5.14
N ARG A 363 2.09 42.15 6.03
CA ARG A 363 0.86 41.53 6.55
C ARG A 363 -0.26 41.56 5.52
N ARG A 364 -0.39 42.65 4.77
CA ARG A 364 -1.35 42.77 3.65
C ARG A 364 -1.07 41.74 2.56
N ARG A 365 0.20 41.56 2.17
CA ARG A 365 0.59 40.51 1.21
C ARG A 365 0.36 39.09 1.72
N ALA A 366 0.30 38.88 3.04
CA ALA A 366 0.07 37.58 3.66
C ALA A 366 -1.41 37.31 4.01
N GLY A 367 -2.34 38.22 3.67
CA GLY A 367 -3.76 38.07 3.97
C GLY A 367 -4.12 38.12 5.46
N LEU A 368 -3.21 38.65 6.31
CA LEU A 368 -3.45 38.83 7.74
C LEU A 368 -4.04 40.23 7.98
N GLY A 369 -5.25 40.29 8.54
CA GLY A 369 -5.93 41.55 8.88
C GLY A 369 -5.13 42.40 9.87
N GLU A 370 -5.27 43.72 9.80
CA GLU A 370 -4.58 44.64 10.71
C GLU A 370 -5.09 44.48 12.15
N PRO A 371 -4.21 44.56 13.17
CA PRO A 371 -4.67 44.51 14.55
C PRO A 371 -5.42 45.81 14.87
N GLY A 372 -6.70 45.69 15.24
CA GLY A 372 -7.52 46.80 15.67
C GLY A 372 -6.91 47.49 16.89
N GLY A 373 -6.42 48.70 16.70
CA GLY A 373 -6.27 49.69 17.77
C GLY A 373 -7.57 50.47 17.86
N GLY A 374 -8.31 50.31 18.96
CA GLY A 374 -9.38 51.24 19.30
C GLY A 374 -8.77 52.54 19.80
N GLU A 375 -9.14 53.67 19.18
CA GLU A 375 -9.98 54.71 19.80
C GLU A 375 -10.14 55.96 18.90
N ALA A 376 -11.39 56.46 18.87
CA ALA A 376 -11.86 57.84 18.63
C ALA A 376 -11.94 58.47 17.20
N ASN A 377 -13.17 58.38 16.64
CA ASN A 377 -14.07 59.45 16.14
C ASN A 377 -13.82 60.23 14.81
N PRO A 378 -14.89 60.80 14.17
CA PRO A 378 -15.10 60.79 12.72
C PRO A 378 -15.20 62.18 12.07
N GLY A 379 -15.07 62.25 10.75
CA GLY A 379 -15.37 63.45 9.95
C GLY A 379 -15.26 63.12 8.45
N VAL A 380 -16.36 62.93 7.71
CA VAL A 380 -17.15 63.96 7.01
C VAL A 380 -16.67 64.18 5.56
N LEU A 381 -17.52 63.68 4.64
CA LEU A 381 -18.03 64.26 3.38
C LEU A 381 -17.33 64.09 2.00
N HIS A 382 -18.20 63.66 1.07
CA HIS A 382 -18.36 63.97 -0.37
C HIS A 382 -17.19 63.65 -1.33
N GLY A 383 -17.37 63.05 -2.51
CA GLY A 383 -18.50 62.97 -3.44
C GLY A 383 -18.00 63.33 -4.85
N SER A 384 -18.60 62.75 -5.90
CA SER A 384 -18.60 63.14 -7.34
C SER A 384 -17.89 62.20 -8.32
N GLU A 385 -18.69 61.63 -9.22
CA GLU A 385 -18.37 60.90 -10.46
C GLU A 385 -18.02 61.87 -11.65
N PRO A 386 -18.08 61.47 -12.95
CA PRO A 386 -17.05 60.74 -13.72
C PRO A 386 -16.65 61.47 -15.03
N GLY A 387 -15.63 61.00 -15.74
CA GLY A 387 -15.26 61.52 -17.08
C GLY A 387 -14.41 60.55 -17.88
N ALA A 388 -14.92 60.16 -19.05
CA ALA A 388 -14.48 59.07 -19.92
C ALA A 388 -13.23 59.38 -20.78
N GLY A 389 -12.47 58.33 -21.12
CA GLY A 389 -11.40 58.32 -22.12
C GLY A 389 -10.75 56.92 -22.23
N ASP A 390 -11.27 56.08 -23.13
CA ASP A 390 -10.79 54.74 -23.51
C ASP A 390 -9.78 54.78 -24.69
N PRO A 391 -9.05 53.70 -25.07
CA PRO A 391 -8.22 52.76 -24.29
C PRO A 391 -6.87 52.51 -25.07
N PRO A 392 -6.00 51.46 -24.87
CA PRO A 392 -6.37 50.03 -24.98
C PRO A 392 -5.56 48.99 -24.12
N ARG A 393 -6.11 47.76 -24.11
CA ARG A 393 -5.49 46.44 -23.87
C ARG A 393 -5.32 45.94 -22.42
N SER A 394 -6.29 45.17 -21.93
CA SER A 394 -6.25 43.68 -21.95
C SER A 394 -7.29 43.06 -21.01
N LEU A 395 -8.22 42.31 -21.62
CA LEU A 395 -9.01 41.17 -21.15
C LEU A 395 -9.11 40.94 -19.62
N SER A 396 -10.25 41.34 -19.03
CA SER A 396 -10.77 40.73 -17.80
C SER A 396 -12.14 40.10 -18.11
N LEU A 397 -12.29 38.83 -17.76
CA LEU A 397 -13.56 38.09 -17.82
C LEU A 397 -14.14 38.08 -16.40
N THR A 398 -15.23 38.81 -16.20
CA THR A 398 -16.16 38.59 -15.09
C THR A 398 -17.52 38.32 -15.71
N ALA A 399 -18.08 37.12 -15.53
CA ALA A 399 -19.53 36.90 -15.49
C ALA A 399 -19.86 35.44 -15.15
N TRP A 400 -20.50 35.17 -14.01
CA TRP A 400 -21.94 34.79 -13.87
C TRP A 400 -22.06 33.26 -13.66
N LEU A 401 -23.04 32.64 -12.99
CA LEU A 401 -23.99 32.96 -11.92
C LEU A 401 -24.73 31.61 -11.65
N LYS A 402 -25.08 31.26 -10.40
CA LYS A 402 -26.06 30.20 -9.98
C LYS A 402 -25.66 28.74 -10.32
N ILE A 403 -25.80 27.75 -9.43
CA ILE A 403 -27.05 27.18 -8.88
C ILE A 403 -26.75 26.46 -7.54
N CYS A 404 -27.56 26.78 -6.52
CA CYS A 404 -27.73 25.97 -5.29
C CYS A 404 -28.43 24.65 -5.60
N PRO A 405 -28.24 23.59 -4.81
CA PRO A 405 -29.31 23.32 -3.84
C PRO A 405 -28.81 23.00 -2.43
N ARG A 406 -29.51 23.62 -1.47
CA ARG A 406 -29.55 23.30 -0.05
C ARG A 406 -30.04 21.87 0.14
N HIS A 407 -29.38 21.07 1.00
CA HIS A 407 -30.05 20.00 1.74
C HIS A 407 -29.36 19.68 3.09
N ARG A 408 -30.09 19.96 4.17
CA ARG A 408 -30.16 19.23 5.45
C ARG A 408 -31.61 19.39 5.94
N PRO A 409 -32.14 18.58 6.87
CA PRO A 409 -31.74 17.25 7.35
C PRO A 409 -32.91 16.23 7.24
N ARG A 410 -32.65 14.92 7.37
CA ARG A 410 -33.68 13.93 7.73
C ARG A 410 -33.25 13.17 8.98
N THR A 411 -33.96 13.45 10.07
CA THR A 411 -34.17 12.55 11.20
C THR A 411 -34.96 11.32 10.73
N ALA A 412 -34.63 10.15 11.26
CA ALA A 412 -35.46 8.94 11.17
C ALA A 412 -35.67 8.38 12.59
N PRO A 413 -36.86 7.86 12.92
CA PRO A 413 -37.20 7.39 14.26
C PRO A 413 -36.94 5.89 14.42
N LEU A 414 -36.43 5.49 15.59
CA LEU A 414 -37.05 4.58 16.56
C LEU A 414 -36.17 4.50 17.81
#